data_AF-A0A0Q7G1Q5-F1
#
_entry.id   AF-A0A0Q7G1Q5-F1
#
_cell.length_a   1.000
_cell.length_b   1.000
_cell.length_c   1.000
_cell.angle_alpha   90.00
_cell.angle_beta   90.00
_cell.angle_gamma   90.00
#
_symmetry.space_group_name_H-M   'P 1'
#
loop_
_entity.id
_entity.type
_entity.pdbx_description
1 polymer ?
#
loop_
_entity_poly.entity_id
_entity_poly.type
_entity_poly.pdbx_seq_one_letter_code
_entity_poly.pdbx_strand_id
1 'polypeptide(L)'
;MLPLALLALLLLGGGVAAALYAVAHVGMAPRQVGPYLAQRSAGHNGMIEGAGRKLATTLAALDGGAAAAPTLPAWNVGAQDSARPMVAGHPVSVASAGGLMQALAGARPGDVITLQPGNYRFSGLPFIAASAAGSKERPITVRAERPGTATIEFNLSEGFLVTGPYWTFENLAIRGACAEQAACEHAFHVAGRASGFVARNNTITDFNAHFKINAQAGSAPDDGLIEGNTLSNGAVRQTSQPVTPIDLVAGSRWTIRGNLISDFIKAGGDGVSYGAYAKGAGSANLFERNVVLCEHKLRGHAGQRVGLSLGGGGTGVAYCRDQRCITEQDGGTIQSNLIASCSDEGIYLNRAATSKVLHNTLIDTAGIMVRYPESGALVDGNIVDGRLRAEHGATVQAGDNLDTSLGRLFMGSHPQRALFRDALGLDLAWAGAVARRSGSSSAAAPGTDLCGASRPAQPAYGAVEDFAACLRR
;
A
#
# COMPACT_ATOMS: atom_id res chain seq x y z
N MET A 1 12.69 -54.84 -18.88
CA MET A 1 13.62 -53.77 -18.43
C MET A 1 12.94 -52.45 -18.70
N LEU A 2 12.48 -51.74 -17.66
CA LEU A 2 11.99 -50.36 -17.83
C LEU A 2 13.17 -49.53 -18.36
N PRO A 3 13.03 -48.79 -19.48
CA PRO A 3 14.14 -48.04 -20.03
C PRO A 3 14.60 -46.98 -19.01
N LEU A 4 15.91 -46.79 -18.84
CA LEU A 4 16.49 -45.82 -17.88
C LEU A 4 15.88 -44.41 -18.02
N ALA A 5 15.41 -44.04 -19.22
CA ALA A 5 14.68 -42.80 -19.45
C ALA A 5 13.36 -42.70 -18.66
N LEU A 6 12.62 -43.80 -18.51
CA LEU A 6 11.38 -43.84 -17.72
C LEU A 6 11.67 -43.79 -16.22
N LEU A 7 12.78 -44.40 -15.77
CA LEU A 7 13.23 -44.33 -14.38
C LEU A 7 13.72 -42.92 -14.03
N ALA A 8 14.44 -42.25 -14.96
CA ALA A 8 14.85 -40.86 -14.82
C ALA A 8 13.65 -39.90 -14.84
N LEU A 9 12.65 -40.14 -15.69
CA LEU A 9 11.38 -39.39 -15.70
C LEU A 9 10.54 -39.63 -14.43
N LEU A 10 10.55 -40.84 -13.86
CA LEU A 10 9.87 -41.15 -12.59
C LEU A 10 10.63 -40.59 -11.38
N LEU A 11 11.96 -40.52 -11.41
CA LEU A 11 12.78 -39.88 -10.38
C LEU A 11 12.72 -38.35 -10.46
N LEU A 12 12.70 -37.77 -11.67
CA LEU A 12 12.43 -36.34 -11.89
C LEU A 12 10.97 -36.01 -11.55
N GLY A 13 10.00 -36.83 -11.96
CA GLY A 13 8.58 -36.67 -11.66
C GLY A 13 8.28 -36.84 -10.18
N GLY A 14 8.90 -37.82 -9.51
CA GLY A 14 8.81 -38.04 -8.07
C GLY A 14 9.52 -36.93 -7.27
N GLY A 15 10.66 -36.45 -7.73
CA GLY A 15 11.36 -35.30 -7.15
C GLY A 15 10.59 -33.99 -7.32
N VAL A 16 9.99 -33.75 -8.49
CA VAL A 16 9.11 -32.61 -8.75
C VAL A 16 7.83 -32.72 -7.92
N ALA A 17 7.21 -33.90 -7.82
CA ALA A 17 6.03 -34.10 -6.99
C ALA A 17 6.35 -33.92 -5.49
N ALA A 18 7.49 -34.42 -5.01
CA ALA A 18 7.95 -34.22 -3.63
C ALA A 18 8.31 -32.76 -3.35
N ALA A 19 8.91 -32.05 -4.31
CA ALA A 19 9.20 -30.63 -4.20
C ALA A 19 7.93 -29.78 -4.21
N LEU A 20 6.98 -30.07 -5.11
CA LEU A 20 5.66 -29.43 -5.14
C LEU A 20 4.86 -29.75 -3.87
N TYR A 21 4.95 -30.96 -3.35
CA TYR A 21 4.34 -31.34 -2.07
C TYR A 21 4.98 -30.59 -0.90
N ALA A 22 6.30 -30.52 -0.82
CA ALA A 22 7.01 -29.77 0.21
C ALA A 22 6.65 -28.28 0.13
N VAL A 23 6.60 -27.71 -1.08
CA VAL A 23 6.21 -26.32 -1.30
C VAL A 23 4.72 -26.11 -1.00
N ALA A 24 3.85 -27.08 -1.27
CA ALA A 24 2.45 -27.04 -0.85
C ALA A 24 2.30 -27.09 0.67
N HIS A 25 3.19 -27.81 1.36
CA HIS A 25 3.21 -27.88 2.82
C HIS A 25 3.74 -26.59 3.47
N VAL A 26 4.79 -25.99 2.88
CA VAL A 26 5.29 -24.67 3.29
C VAL A 26 4.30 -23.57 2.89
N GLY A 27 3.57 -23.78 1.79
CA GLY A 27 2.52 -22.95 1.24
C GLY A 27 2.98 -21.59 0.72
N MET A 28 4.23 -21.45 0.30
CA MET A 28 4.74 -20.23 -0.34
C MET A 28 4.42 -20.21 -1.84
N ALA A 29 3.91 -19.08 -2.36
CA ALA A 29 3.72 -18.89 -3.79
C ALA A 29 5.08 -18.88 -4.54
N PRO A 30 5.14 -19.22 -5.83
CA PRO A 30 6.40 -19.25 -6.60
C PRO A 30 7.23 -17.97 -6.45
N ARG A 31 6.57 -16.81 -6.47
CA ARG A 31 7.20 -15.49 -6.29
C ARG A 31 7.80 -15.22 -4.91
N GLN A 32 7.39 -15.94 -3.87
CA GLN A 32 7.99 -15.86 -2.53
C GLN A 32 9.14 -16.87 -2.37
N VAL A 33 9.02 -18.03 -3.02
CA VAL A 33 10.05 -19.08 -2.96
C VAL A 33 11.37 -18.57 -3.54
N GLY A 34 11.34 -17.88 -4.68
CA GLY A 34 12.54 -17.34 -5.31
C GLY A 34 13.37 -16.43 -4.39
N PRO A 35 12.81 -15.30 -3.91
CA PRO A 35 13.45 -14.43 -2.93
C PRO A 35 13.90 -15.15 -1.66
N TYR A 36 13.08 -16.06 -1.12
CA TYR A 36 13.45 -16.86 0.04
C TYR A 36 14.72 -17.69 -0.20
N LEU A 37 14.81 -18.38 -1.34
CA LEU A 37 15.99 -19.17 -1.70
C LEU A 37 17.21 -18.28 -1.93
N ALA A 38 17.04 -17.14 -2.62
CA ALA A 38 18.12 -16.18 -2.85
C ALA A 38 18.69 -15.67 -1.52
N GLN A 39 17.82 -15.31 -0.57
CA GLN A 39 18.22 -14.87 0.77
C GLN A 39 18.93 -15.98 1.55
N ARG A 40 18.41 -17.22 1.53
CA ARG A 40 19.06 -18.36 2.19
C ARG A 40 20.40 -18.73 1.57
N SER A 41 20.60 -18.46 0.29
CA SER A 41 21.86 -18.70 -0.41
C SER A 41 22.90 -17.58 -0.21
N ALA A 42 22.48 -16.39 0.19
CA ALA A 42 23.36 -15.23 0.33
C ALA A 42 24.40 -15.45 1.44
N GLY A 43 25.65 -15.04 1.19
CA GLY A 43 26.77 -15.23 2.12
C GLY A 43 27.43 -16.61 2.03
N HIS A 44 26.94 -17.51 1.19
CA HIS A 44 27.60 -18.77 0.88
C HIS A 44 28.64 -18.60 -0.25
N ASN A 45 29.28 -19.70 -0.69
CA ASN A 45 30.18 -19.64 -1.83
C ASN A 45 29.43 -19.28 -3.13
N GLY A 46 30.15 -18.73 -4.11
CA GLY A 46 29.56 -18.18 -5.33
C GLY A 46 28.75 -19.18 -6.19
N MET A 47 29.00 -20.49 -6.05
CA MET A 47 28.19 -21.51 -6.74
C MET A 47 26.79 -21.61 -6.12
N ILE A 48 26.69 -21.61 -4.79
CA ILE A 48 25.42 -21.68 -4.06
C ILE A 48 24.62 -20.39 -4.28
N GLU A 49 25.26 -19.23 -4.18
CA GLU A 49 24.62 -17.94 -4.46
C GLU A 49 24.16 -17.83 -5.92
N GLY A 50 24.97 -18.31 -6.87
CA GLY A 50 24.63 -18.37 -8.28
C GLY A 50 23.41 -19.26 -8.54
N ALA A 51 23.36 -20.43 -7.91
CA ALA A 51 22.23 -21.34 -8.00
C ALA A 51 20.94 -20.75 -7.41
N GLY A 52 21.02 -20.15 -6.22
CA GLY A 52 19.88 -19.50 -5.57
C GLY A 52 19.29 -18.38 -6.41
N ARG A 53 20.14 -17.49 -6.95
CA ARG A 53 19.70 -16.42 -7.87
C ARG A 53 19.07 -16.98 -9.15
N LYS A 54 19.69 -17.97 -9.79
CA LYS A 54 19.16 -18.58 -11.02
C LYS A 54 17.79 -19.22 -10.79
N LEU A 55 17.61 -19.93 -9.67
CA LEU A 55 16.32 -20.51 -9.29
C LEU A 55 15.28 -19.42 -9.05
N ALA A 56 15.63 -18.35 -8.34
CA ALA A 56 14.74 -17.23 -8.09
C ALA A 56 14.24 -16.59 -9.39
N THR A 57 15.14 -16.32 -10.34
CA THR A 57 14.79 -15.78 -11.66
C THR A 57 13.92 -16.75 -12.46
N THR A 58 14.22 -18.06 -12.40
CA THR A 58 13.45 -19.09 -13.11
C THR A 58 12.02 -19.19 -12.56
N LEU A 59 11.86 -19.20 -11.24
CA LEU A 59 10.53 -19.24 -10.59
C LEU A 59 9.72 -17.98 -10.88
N ALA A 60 10.34 -16.81 -10.85
CA ALA A 60 9.68 -15.56 -11.22
C ALA A 60 9.21 -15.56 -12.68
N ALA A 61 10.03 -16.10 -13.60
CA ALA A 61 9.65 -16.22 -15.00
C ALA A 61 8.50 -17.21 -15.22
N LEU A 62 8.48 -18.33 -14.48
CA LEU A 62 7.40 -19.32 -14.56
C LEU A 62 6.06 -18.81 -13.98
N ASP A 63 6.11 -17.94 -12.96
CA ASP A 63 4.93 -17.29 -12.39
C ASP A 63 4.33 -16.19 -13.31
N GLY A 64 5.02 -15.86 -14.40
CA GLY A 64 4.46 -15.10 -15.52
C GLY A 64 4.02 -13.67 -15.20
N GLY A 65 4.67 -12.99 -14.25
CA GLY A 65 4.41 -11.58 -13.93
C GLY A 65 4.74 -10.63 -15.08
N ALA A 66 4.34 -9.35 -14.97
CA ALA A 66 4.57 -8.40 -16.06
C ALA A 66 6.07 -8.13 -16.27
N ALA A 67 6.54 -8.37 -17.50
CA ALA A 67 7.96 -8.30 -17.88
C ALA A 67 8.53 -6.86 -17.90
N ALA A 68 7.65 -5.87 -18.07
CA ALA A 68 8.00 -4.45 -18.11
C ALA A 68 6.99 -3.62 -17.33
N ALA A 69 7.34 -2.38 -17.01
CA ALA A 69 6.42 -1.42 -16.42
C ALA A 69 5.30 -1.10 -17.43
N PRO A 70 4.02 -1.46 -17.15
CA PRO A 70 2.93 -1.10 -18.03
C PRO A 70 2.74 0.42 -18.06
N THR A 71 2.21 0.96 -19.14
CA THR A 71 1.78 2.37 -19.15
C THR A 71 0.58 2.50 -18.20
N LEU A 72 0.63 3.47 -17.28
CA LEU A 72 -0.52 3.68 -16.40
C LEU A 72 -1.71 4.17 -17.23
N PRO A 73 -2.88 3.54 -17.09
CA PRO A 73 -4.10 4.13 -17.63
C PRO A 73 -4.32 5.52 -17.04
N ALA A 74 -5.08 6.36 -17.73
CA ALA A 74 -5.44 7.69 -17.25
C ALA A 74 -6.45 7.59 -16.09
N TRP A 75 -6.07 7.01 -14.96
CA TRP A 75 -6.96 6.78 -13.83
C TRP A 75 -7.44 8.08 -13.19
N ASN A 76 -8.67 8.05 -12.68
CA ASN A 76 -9.22 9.05 -11.77
C ASN A 76 -8.82 8.80 -10.30
N VAL A 77 -7.93 7.84 -10.06
CA VAL A 77 -7.30 7.51 -8.78
C VAL A 77 -5.94 8.19 -8.68
N GLY A 78 -5.56 8.63 -7.47
CA GLY A 78 -4.36 9.42 -7.23
C GLY A 78 -4.59 10.92 -7.44
N ALA A 79 -3.50 11.68 -7.39
CA ALA A 79 -3.54 13.13 -7.59
C ALA A 79 -4.01 13.49 -9.01
N GLN A 80 -4.89 14.48 -9.08
CA GLN A 80 -5.56 14.97 -10.28
C GLN A 80 -5.09 16.40 -10.60
N ASP A 81 -5.04 16.72 -11.89
CA ASP A 81 -4.65 18.04 -12.39
C ASP A 81 -5.65 19.15 -12.01
N SER A 82 -6.92 18.77 -11.79
CA SER A 82 -7.94 19.67 -11.28
C SER A 82 -7.73 19.94 -9.79
N ALA A 83 -7.61 21.22 -9.43
CA ALA A 83 -7.54 21.63 -8.03
C ALA A 83 -8.79 21.18 -7.26
N ARG A 84 -8.60 20.78 -6.00
CA ARG A 84 -9.73 20.68 -5.07
C ARG A 84 -10.40 22.05 -4.89
N PRO A 85 -11.75 22.12 -4.82
CA PRO A 85 -12.46 23.38 -4.63
C PRO A 85 -11.96 24.11 -3.40
N MET A 86 -11.78 25.42 -3.52
CA MET A 86 -11.35 26.25 -2.40
C MET A 86 -12.39 26.26 -1.29
N VAL A 87 -11.96 25.96 -0.08
CA VAL A 87 -12.77 26.11 1.13
C VAL A 87 -12.76 27.59 1.54
N ALA A 88 -13.90 28.10 2.00
CA ALA A 88 -13.99 29.45 2.53
C ALA A 88 -13.12 29.59 3.81
N GLY A 89 -12.38 30.69 3.90
CA GLY A 89 -11.51 30.95 5.05
C GLY A 89 -10.75 32.27 4.89
N HIS A 90 -9.86 32.57 5.83
CA HIS A 90 -9.02 33.77 5.76
C HIS A 90 -7.83 33.51 4.81
N PRO A 91 -7.74 34.19 3.66
CA PRO A 91 -6.67 33.92 2.71
C PRO A 91 -5.32 34.43 3.22
N VAL A 92 -4.31 33.58 3.16
CA VAL A 92 -2.91 33.92 3.47
C VAL A 92 -2.06 33.53 2.26
N SER A 93 -1.61 34.52 1.47
CA SER A 93 -0.78 34.26 0.29
C SER A 93 0.69 34.12 0.69
N VAL A 94 1.37 33.11 0.15
CA VAL A 94 2.79 32.82 0.43
C VAL A 94 3.53 32.64 -0.88
N ALA A 95 4.70 33.27 -1.03
CA ALA A 95 5.52 33.22 -2.24
C ALA A 95 6.97 32.77 -2.00
N SER A 96 7.31 32.33 -0.78
CA SER A 96 8.66 31.87 -0.44
C SER A 96 8.65 30.83 0.69
N ALA A 97 9.73 30.05 0.82
CA ALA A 97 9.90 29.07 1.90
C ALA A 97 9.85 29.73 3.29
N GLY A 98 10.52 30.86 3.47
CA GLY A 98 10.47 31.63 4.72
C GLY A 98 9.06 32.16 5.02
N GLY A 99 8.34 32.63 4.00
CA GLY A 99 6.94 33.04 4.15
C GLY A 99 6.03 31.88 4.56
N LEU A 100 6.28 30.67 4.06
CA LEU A 100 5.52 29.47 4.46
C LEU A 100 5.76 29.16 5.93
N MET A 101 7.01 29.18 6.39
CA MET A 101 7.33 28.95 7.81
C MET A 101 6.65 29.97 8.73
N GLN A 102 6.66 31.25 8.35
CA GLN A 102 5.99 32.30 9.10
C GLN A 102 4.47 32.10 9.12
N ALA A 103 3.86 31.76 7.99
CA ALA A 103 2.43 31.49 7.89
C ALA A 103 2.01 30.28 8.75
N LEU A 104 2.79 29.20 8.75
CA LEU A 104 2.52 28.02 9.58
C LEU A 104 2.65 28.34 11.08
N ALA A 105 3.68 29.09 11.48
CA ALA A 105 3.89 29.47 12.86
C ALA A 105 2.82 30.44 13.39
N GLY A 106 2.29 31.32 12.52
CA GLY A 106 1.25 32.29 12.84
C GLY A 106 -0.18 31.83 12.58
N ALA A 107 -0.38 30.58 12.13
CA ALA A 107 -1.66 30.09 11.64
C ALA A 107 -2.76 30.11 12.70
N ARG A 108 -3.97 30.45 12.28
CA ARG A 108 -5.19 30.49 13.08
C ARG A 108 -6.25 29.57 12.47
N PRO A 109 -7.21 29.04 13.27
CA PRO A 109 -8.32 28.26 12.73
C PRO A 109 -8.97 28.98 11.54
N GLY A 110 -9.19 28.29 10.43
CA GLY A 110 -9.83 28.84 9.23
C GLY A 110 -8.90 29.61 8.28
N ASP A 111 -7.60 29.68 8.56
CA ASP A 111 -6.64 30.24 7.59
C ASP A 111 -6.48 29.31 6.38
N VAL A 112 -6.37 29.92 5.20
CA VAL A 112 -6.11 29.25 3.92
C VAL A 112 -4.79 29.77 3.36
N ILE A 113 -3.71 29.08 3.71
CA ILE A 113 -2.34 29.36 3.31
C ILE A 113 -2.16 28.86 1.87
N THR A 114 -2.11 29.79 0.92
CA THR A 114 -2.02 29.50 -0.52
C THR A 114 -0.63 29.83 -1.05
N LEU A 115 0.07 28.79 -1.50
CA LEU A 115 1.37 28.90 -2.13
C LEU A 115 1.20 29.42 -3.57
N GLN A 116 1.90 30.51 -3.88
CA GLN A 116 2.09 30.99 -5.24
C GLN A 116 2.97 30.02 -6.03
N PRO A 117 2.88 30.00 -7.37
CA PRO A 117 3.74 29.16 -8.20
C PRO A 117 5.23 29.39 -7.91
N GLY A 118 5.99 28.30 -7.75
CA GLY A 118 7.42 28.38 -7.44
C GLY A 118 7.97 27.15 -6.71
N ASN A 119 9.26 27.22 -6.40
CA ASN A 119 9.97 26.19 -5.63
C ASN A 119 10.23 26.67 -4.19
N TYR A 120 9.86 25.84 -3.22
CA TYR A 120 9.95 26.08 -1.79
C TYR A 120 10.91 25.06 -1.19
N ARG A 121 12.19 25.42 -1.09
CA ARG A 121 13.23 24.52 -0.59
C ARG A 121 13.50 24.73 0.88
N PHE A 122 13.55 23.63 1.63
CA PHE A 122 13.89 23.61 3.05
C PHE A 122 15.13 22.76 3.30
N SER A 123 16.05 23.29 4.11
CA SER A 123 17.29 22.61 4.50
C SER A 123 17.81 23.17 5.82
N GLY A 124 18.65 22.40 6.53
CA GLY A 124 19.31 22.86 7.76
C GLY A 124 18.41 22.89 9.00
N LEU A 125 17.22 22.29 8.92
CA LEU A 125 16.28 22.11 10.02
C LEU A 125 15.98 20.61 10.19
N PRO A 126 15.48 20.17 11.36
CA PRO A 126 14.97 18.81 11.50
C PRO A 126 13.61 18.63 10.81
N PHE A 127 12.75 19.66 10.84
CA PHE A 127 11.39 19.71 10.29
C PHE A 127 10.86 21.14 10.19
N ILE A 128 9.69 21.31 9.55
CA ILE A 128 8.84 22.51 9.66
C ILE A 128 7.56 22.20 10.44
N ALA A 129 7.26 23.01 11.45
CA ALA A 129 6.18 22.73 12.40
C ALA A 129 4.81 23.22 11.91
N ALA A 130 3.79 22.37 12.06
CA ALA A 130 2.37 22.69 11.95
C ALA A 130 1.70 22.33 13.29
N SER A 131 1.86 23.21 14.29
CA SER A 131 1.45 22.97 15.69
C SER A 131 0.20 23.74 16.10
N ALA A 132 -0.23 24.75 15.34
CA ALA A 132 -1.46 25.48 15.64
C ALA A 132 -2.68 24.54 15.58
N ALA A 133 -3.67 24.78 16.45
CA ALA A 133 -4.87 23.96 16.49
C ALA A 133 -5.95 24.56 15.57
N GLY A 134 -6.31 23.82 14.52
CA GLY A 134 -7.55 24.07 13.80
C GLY A 134 -8.76 23.52 14.57
N SER A 135 -9.93 23.60 13.94
CA SER A 135 -11.16 22.93 14.40
C SER A 135 -11.82 22.23 13.23
N LYS A 136 -12.75 21.31 13.51
CA LYS A 136 -13.52 20.63 12.46
C LYS A 136 -14.26 21.61 11.55
N GLU A 137 -14.80 22.68 12.14
CA GLU A 137 -15.58 23.71 11.44
C GLU A 137 -14.67 24.75 10.76
N ARG A 138 -13.46 24.96 11.28
CA ARG A 138 -12.47 25.92 10.77
C ARG A 138 -11.08 25.25 10.73
N PRO A 139 -10.84 24.33 9.79
CA PRO A 139 -9.52 23.71 9.63
C PRO A 139 -8.51 24.75 9.15
N ILE A 140 -7.22 24.47 9.35
CA ILE A 140 -6.13 25.26 8.76
C ILE A 140 -5.71 24.56 7.47
N THR A 141 -5.74 25.27 6.35
CA THR A 141 -5.48 24.69 5.03
C THR A 141 -4.18 25.22 4.45
N VAL A 142 -3.30 24.33 3.99
CA VAL A 142 -2.11 24.62 3.19
C VAL A 142 -2.32 24.05 1.80
N ARG A 143 -2.22 24.90 0.78
CA ARG A 143 -2.52 24.48 -0.59
C ARG A 143 -1.70 25.18 -1.65
N ALA A 144 -1.59 24.56 -2.82
CA ALA A 144 -1.34 25.28 -4.06
C ALA A 144 -2.66 25.78 -4.66
N GLU A 145 -2.63 26.92 -5.36
CA GLU A 145 -3.80 27.38 -6.13
C GLU A 145 -4.18 26.34 -7.20
N ARG A 146 -3.17 25.86 -7.95
CA ARG A 146 -3.30 24.81 -8.97
C ARG A 146 -2.34 23.66 -8.66
N PRO A 147 -2.78 22.39 -8.76
CA PRO A 147 -1.88 21.25 -8.66
C PRO A 147 -0.66 21.39 -9.56
N GLY A 148 0.52 21.05 -9.04
CA GLY A 148 1.77 21.06 -9.80
C GLY A 148 2.42 22.43 -10.02
N THR A 149 1.82 23.54 -9.58
CA THR A 149 2.45 24.87 -9.75
C THR A 149 3.39 25.26 -8.62
N ALA A 150 3.22 24.67 -7.43
CA ALA A 150 4.10 24.89 -6.28
C ALA A 150 4.76 23.57 -5.88
N THR A 151 6.09 23.54 -5.89
CA THR A 151 6.90 22.38 -5.48
C THR A 151 7.57 22.67 -4.15
N ILE A 152 7.39 21.80 -3.18
CA ILE A 152 8.07 21.82 -1.89
C ILE A 152 9.18 20.78 -1.91
N GLU A 153 10.41 21.21 -1.66
CA GLU A 153 11.58 20.33 -1.61
C GLU A 153 12.11 20.23 -0.17
N PHE A 154 12.03 19.05 0.42
CA PHE A 154 12.56 18.77 1.74
C PHE A 154 13.94 18.12 1.63
N ASN A 155 14.98 18.86 2.02
CA ASN A 155 16.27 18.31 2.39
C ASN A 155 16.38 18.32 3.93
N LEU A 156 15.44 17.61 4.56
CA LEU A 156 15.22 17.51 6.01
C LEU A 156 14.96 16.05 6.38
N SER A 157 15.16 15.70 7.66
CA SER A 157 14.78 14.36 8.15
C SER A 157 13.29 14.12 8.03
N GLU A 158 12.51 15.09 8.52
CA GLU A 158 11.06 15.10 8.42
C GLU A 158 10.65 16.41 7.74
N GLY A 159 9.64 16.37 6.88
CA GLY A 159 9.09 17.54 6.22
C GLY A 159 8.20 18.33 7.18
N PHE A 160 6.90 18.16 7.06
CA PHE A 160 5.93 18.75 7.98
C PHE A 160 5.79 17.88 9.24
N LEU A 161 6.15 18.44 10.40
CA LEU A 161 5.77 17.88 11.70
C LEU A 161 4.42 18.47 12.11
N VAL A 162 3.36 17.68 11.96
CA VAL A 162 1.98 18.06 12.26
C VAL A 162 1.60 17.52 13.63
N THR A 163 1.42 18.43 14.58
CA THR A 163 1.06 18.11 15.97
C THR A 163 -0.24 18.76 16.43
N GLY A 164 -0.68 19.82 15.71
CA GLY A 164 -1.97 20.44 15.91
C GLY A 164 -3.10 19.67 15.20
N PRO A 165 -4.33 19.66 15.74
CA PRO A 165 -5.47 19.02 15.09
C PRO A 165 -6.01 19.83 13.90
N TYR A 166 -6.74 19.16 13.01
CA TYR A 166 -7.51 19.74 11.91
C TYR A 166 -6.70 20.58 10.90
N TRP A 167 -5.56 20.05 10.48
CA TRP A 167 -4.82 20.56 9.33
C TRP A 167 -5.23 19.86 8.04
N THR A 168 -5.37 20.63 6.96
CA THR A 168 -5.57 20.14 5.59
C THR A 168 -4.38 20.52 4.72
N PHE A 169 -3.84 19.56 3.98
CA PHE A 169 -2.81 19.77 2.95
C PHE A 169 -3.34 19.31 1.60
N GLU A 170 -3.39 20.20 0.61
CA GLU A 170 -3.99 19.87 -0.68
C GLU A 170 -3.34 20.48 -1.92
N ASN A 171 -3.39 19.74 -3.03
CA ASN A 171 -2.87 20.16 -4.34
C ASN A 171 -1.35 20.41 -4.36
N LEU A 172 -0.59 19.89 -3.39
CA LEU A 172 0.84 20.14 -3.26
C LEU A 172 1.66 19.12 -4.06
N ALA A 173 2.76 19.58 -4.67
CA ALA A 173 3.85 18.71 -5.10
C ALA A 173 4.95 18.75 -4.03
N ILE A 174 5.30 17.60 -3.45
CA ILE A 174 6.28 17.50 -2.37
C ILE A 174 7.34 16.47 -2.75
N ARG A 175 8.61 16.80 -2.58
CA ARG A 175 9.73 15.94 -2.95
C ARG A 175 10.79 15.86 -1.86
N GLY A 176 11.25 14.65 -1.57
CA GLY A 176 12.46 14.40 -0.80
C GLY A 176 13.70 14.72 -1.64
N ALA A 177 14.48 15.69 -1.19
CA ALA A 177 15.65 16.22 -1.90
C ALA A 177 16.98 15.94 -1.16
N CYS A 178 16.97 14.96 -0.24
CA CYS A 178 18.16 14.55 0.51
C CYS A 178 19.19 13.88 -0.39
N ALA A 179 20.47 14.21 -0.18
CA ALA A 179 21.57 13.54 -0.86
C ALA A 179 21.64 12.05 -0.47
N GLU A 180 21.44 11.76 0.82
CA GLU A 180 21.31 10.41 1.34
C GLU A 180 19.82 10.09 1.53
N GLN A 181 19.33 9.06 0.85
CA GLN A 181 17.93 8.65 0.93
C GLN A 181 17.52 8.22 2.36
N ALA A 182 18.46 7.67 3.13
CA ALA A 182 18.24 7.36 4.54
C ALA A 182 17.87 8.60 5.35
N ALA A 183 18.33 9.79 4.97
CA ALA A 183 17.98 11.03 5.65
C ALA A 183 16.59 11.55 5.26
N CYS A 184 15.99 11.15 4.14
CA CYS A 184 14.64 11.59 3.75
C CYS A 184 13.59 10.62 4.32
N GLU A 185 13.34 10.75 5.61
CA GLU A 185 12.47 9.83 6.35
C GLU A 185 11.00 10.10 6.03
N HIS A 186 10.49 11.29 6.36
CA HIS A 186 9.04 11.55 6.38
C HIS A 186 8.66 12.80 5.60
N ALA A 187 7.68 12.75 4.69
CA ALA A 187 7.14 14.00 4.10
C ALA A 187 6.19 14.70 5.09
N PHE A 188 5.30 13.91 5.70
CA PHE A 188 4.46 14.28 6.82
C PHE A 188 4.74 13.36 8.01
N HIS A 189 5.04 13.95 9.16
CA HIS A 189 5.01 13.27 10.45
C HIS A 189 3.80 13.79 11.23
N VAL A 190 2.73 13.02 11.28
CA VAL A 190 1.48 13.35 11.97
C VAL A 190 1.50 12.67 13.33
N ALA A 191 1.64 13.45 14.40
CA ALA A 191 1.97 12.89 15.71
C ALA A 191 1.06 13.43 16.82
N GLY A 192 0.85 12.60 17.84
CA GLY A 192 0.24 13.02 19.09
C GLY A 192 -1.21 13.49 18.93
N ARG A 193 -1.46 14.79 19.09
CA ARG A 193 -2.81 15.38 19.14
C ARG A 193 -3.36 15.79 17.77
N ALA A 194 -2.67 15.47 16.67
CA ALA A 194 -3.02 15.85 15.32
C ALA A 194 -4.22 15.08 14.73
N SER A 195 -5.32 14.96 15.47
CA SER A 195 -6.57 14.36 15.01
C SER A 195 -7.22 15.16 13.89
N GLY A 196 -7.96 14.49 13.01
CA GLY A 196 -8.68 15.16 11.92
C GLY A 196 -7.76 15.70 10.83
N PHE A 197 -6.54 15.19 10.72
CA PHE A 197 -5.61 15.51 9.63
C PHE A 197 -6.21 15.13 8.27
N VAL A 198 -6.02 15.98 7.26
CA VAL A 198 -6.42 15.71 5.89
C VAL A 198 -5.25 15.95 4.94
N ALA A 199 -4.92 14.96 4.13
CA ALA A 199 -4.07 15.12 2.95
C ALA A 199 -4.85 14.69 1.71
N ARG A 200 -5.05 15.61 0.76
CA ARG A 200 -5.79 15.32 -0.46
C ARG A 200 -5.19 15.89 -1.73
N ASN A 201 -5.25 15.13 -2.81
CA ASN A 201 -4.79 15.60 -4.12
C ASN A 201 -3.31 16.06 -4.16
N ASN A 202 -2.44 15.44 -3.35
CA ASN A 202 -1.01 15.76 -3.35
C ASN A 202 -0.22 14.74 -4.15
N THR A 203 0.85 15.20 -4.80
CA THR A 203 1.89 14.35 -5.39
C THR A 203 3.10 14.39 -4.49
N ILE A 204 3.47 13.26 -3.89
CA ILE A 204 4.56 13.18 -2.91
C ILE A 204 5.57 12.15 -3.41
N THR A 205 6.85 12.53 -3.50
CA THR A 205 7.90 11.63 -3.99
C THR A 205 9.14 11.58 -3.13
N ASP A 206 9.82 10.43 -3.15
CA ASP A 206 11.18 10.23 -2.65
C ASP A 206 11.37 10.30 -1.12
N PHE A 207 10.46 9.67 -0.37
CA PHE A 207 10.55 9.50 1.09
C PHE A 207 10.56 8.02 1.48
N ASN A 208 11.15 7.70 2.64
CA ASN A 208 11.03 6.36 3.22
C ASN A 208 9.56 6.10 3.64
N ALA A 209 8.92 7.10 4.25
CA ALA A 209 7.48 7.17 4.48
C ALA A 209 6.93 8.52 4.03
N HIS A 210 5.95 8.53 3.13
CA HIS A 210 5.30 9.78 2.71
C HIS A 210 4.43 10.33 3.84
N PHE A 211 3.78 9.43 4.57
CA PHE A 211 3.06 9.71 5.80
C PHE A 211 3.55 8.78 6.92
N LYS A 212 4.15 9.36 7.96
CA LYS A 212 4.41 8.71 9.24
C LYS A 212 3.38 9.18 10.25
N ILE A 213 2.61 8.26 10.82
CA ILE A 213 1.56 8.55 11.78
C ILE A 213 1.81 7.72 13.04
N ASN A 214 1.91 8.37 14.20
CA ASN A 214 2.19 7.68 15.46
C ASN A 214 1.59 8.40 16.68
N ALA A 215 1.36 7.62 17.73
CA ALA A 215 1.11 8.18 19.04
C ALA A 215 2.36 8.89 19.58
N GLN A 216 2.15 10.00 20.27
CA GLN A 216 3.20 10.73 20.97
C GLN A 216 2.63 11.30 22.28
N ALA A 217 3.39 11.17 23.36
CA ALA A 217 3.02 11.66 24.69
C ALA A 217 1.60 11.20 25.13
N GLY A 218 1.26 9.93 24.89
CA GLY A 218 0.00 9.32 25.29
C GLY A 218 -1.23 9.73 24.45
N SER A 219 -1.06 10.57 23.43
CA SER A 219 -2.11 10.91 22.45
C SER A 219 -1.83 10.23 21.12
N ALA A 220 -2.87 9.80 20.39
CA ALA A 220 -2.72 9.35 19.02
C ALA A 220 -3.59 10.19 18.06
N PRO A 221 -3.08 10.47 16.86
CA PRO A 221 -3.82 11.20 15.85
C PRO A 221 -4.88 10.28 15.25
N ASP A 222 -6.12 10.46 15.66
CA ASP A 222 -7.27 9.70 15.15
C ASP A 222 -8.02 10.48 14.06
N ASP A 223 -8.93 9.79 13.36
CA ASP A 223 -9.91 10.41 12.46
C ASP A 223 -9.28 11.14 11.26
N GLY A 224 -8.14 10.66 10.78
CA GLY A 224 -7.43 11.24 9.63
C GLY A 224 -7.95 10.76 8.27
N LEU A 225 -7.69 11.56 7.22
CA LEU A 225 -8.04 11.28 5.83
C LEU A 225 -6.83 11.45 4.91
N ILE A 226 -6.47 10.39 4.18
CA ILE A 226 -5.51 10.44 3.08
C ILE A 226 -6.27 10.07 1.80
N GLU A 227 -6.58 11.08 0.97
CA GLU A 227 -7.50 10.92 -0.15
C GLU A 227 -6.93 11.40 -1.50
N GLY A 228 -6.90 10.54 -2.52
CA GLY A 228 -6.59 11.00 -3.86
C GLY A 228 -5.15 11.51 -4.00
N ASN A 229 -4.19 10.98 -3.26
CA ASN A 229 -2.79 11.36 -3.37
C ASN A 229 -2.04 10.38 -4.28
N THR A 230 -0.97 10.85 -4.94
CA THR A 230 -0.01 10.01 -5.65
C THR A 230 1.29 9.95 -4.85
N LEU A 231 1.67 8.75 -4.41
CA LEU A 231 2.82 8.48 -3.55
C LEU A 231 3.76 7.52 -4.27
N SER A 232 4.98 7.97 -4.58
CA SER A 232 5.95 7.12 -5.28
C SER A 232 7.39 7.40 -4.90
N ASN A 233 8.31 6.48 -5.17
CA ASN A 233 9.75 6.80 -5.19
C ASN A 233 10.32 6.64 -6.59
N GLY A 234 11.21 7.54 -6.98
CA GLY A 234 11.91 7.50 -8.27
C GLY A 234 13.09 6.54 -8.29
N ALA A 235 13.54 6.05 -7.14
CA ALA A 235 14.64 5.11 -7.00
C ALA A 235 14.46 4.21 -5.77
N VAL A 236 15.11 3.04 -5.80
CA VAL A 236 15.18 2.13 -4.65
C VAL A 236 15.79 2.87 -3.46
N ARG A 237 15.14 2.78 -2.30
CA ARG A 237 15.59 3.47 -1.08
C ARG A 237 16.77 2.73 -0.46
N GLN A 238 17.94 3.38 -0.49
CA GLN A 238 19.18 2.94 0.16
C GLN A 238 19.11 3.23 1.66
N THR A 239 18.34 2.42 2.38
CA THR A 239 18.15 2.56 3.82
C THR A 239 17.84 1.21 4.48
N SER A 240 18.25 1.05 5.74
CA SER A 240 17.80 -0.04 6.61
C SER A 240 16.50 0.29 7.35
N GLN A 241 16.09 1.56 7.33
CA GLN A 241 14.86 2.04 7.95
C GLN A 241 13.62 1.54 7.20
N PRO A 242 12.43 1.52 7.84
CA PRO A 242 11.21 1.13 7.17
C PRO A 242 10.95 1.95 5.90
N VAL A 243 10.58 1.27 4.82
CA VAL A 243 10.07 1.93 3.61
C VAL A 243 8.61 1.56 3.48
N THR A 244 7.74 2.53 3.79
CA THR A 244 6.30 2.36 3.80
C THR A 244 5.63 3.71 3.54
N PRO A 245 5.13 3.98 2.31
CA PRO A 245 4.53 5.26 1.98
C PRO A 245 3.46 5.75 2.96
N ILE A 246 2.65 4.86 3.52
CA ILE A 246 1.73 5.19 4.62
C ILE A 246 2.01 4.26 5.82
N ASP A 247 2.75 4.78 6.78
CA ASP A 247 3.15 4.11 8.03
C ASP A 247 2.25 4.60 9.17
N LEU A 248 1.14 3.89 9.42
CA LEU A 248 0.18 4.22 10.48
C LEU A 248 0.37 3.32 11.70
N VAL A 249 0.78 3.90 12.82
CA VAL A 249 0.96 3.24 14.12
C VAL A 249 0.06 3.92 15.16
N ALA A 250 -0.70 3.13 15.93
CA ALA A 250 -1.54 3.55 17.05
C ALA A 250 -2.75 4.47 16.72
N GLY A 251 -2.86 4.97 15.49
CA GLY A 251 -4.03 5.73 15.02
C GLY A 251 -5.27 4.86 14.79
N SER A 252 -6.44 5.45 15.01
CA SER A 252 -7.74 4.80 14.77
C SER A 252 -8.64 5.65 13.85
N ARG A 253 -9.57 4.98 13.18
CA ARG A 253 -10.61 5.59 12.32
C ARG A 253 -10.03 6.42 11.16
N TRP A 254 -8.85 6.06 10.66
CA TRP A 254 -8.31 6.65 9.44
C TRP A 254 -9.02 6.12 8.21
N THR A 255 -9.29 7.01 7.27
CA THR A 255 -9.73 6.66 5.92
C THR A 255 -8.59 6.93 4.94
N ILE A 256 -8.13 5.88 4.27
CA ILE A 256 -7.07 5.94 3.27
C ILE A 256 -7.70 5.50 1.95
N ARG A 257 -8.00 6.46 1.07
CA ARG A 257 -8.73 6.14 -0.16
C ARG A 257 -8.33 6.82 -1.43
N GLY A 258 -8.57 6.15 -2.55
CA GLY A 258 -8.37 6.75 -3.86
C GLY A 258 -6.91 7.14 -4.09
N ASN A 259 -5.95 6.60 -3.34
CA ASN A 259 -4.54 6.93 -3.52
C ASN A 259 -3.91 6.01 -4.56
N LEU A 260 -2.96 6.55 -5.33
CA LEU A 260 -2.03 5.78 -6.13
C LEU A 260 -0.71 5.66 -5.36
N ILE A 261 -0.32 4.44 -5.01
CA ILE A 261 0.91 4.16 -4.26
C ILE A 261 1.81 3.27 -5.11
N SER A 262 3.05 3.69 -5.39
CA SER A 262 3.97 2.87 -6.19
C SER A 262 5.42 2.89 -5.70
N ASP A 263 6.17 1.87 -6.13
CA ASP A 263 7.64 1.89 -6.15
C ASP A 263 8.29 2.12 -4.76
N PHE A 264 7.92 1.31 -3.77
CA PHE A 264 8.40 1.43 -2.39
C PHE A 264 9.48 0.40 -2.01
N ILE A 265 10.51 0.25 -2.84
CA ILE A 265 11.55 -0.78 -2.65
C ILE A 265 12.58 -0.34 -1.59
N LYS A 266 12.91 -1.25 -0.65
CA LYS A 266 13.94 -1.10 0.37
C LYS A 266 15.17 -1.96 0.04
N ALA A 267 16.36 -1.36 -0.03
CA ALA A 267 17.60 -2.09 -0.32
C ALA A 267 18.35 -2.59 0.92
N GLY A 268 18.18 -1.96 2.09
CA GLY A 268 18.90 -2.30 3.31
C GLY A 268 18.05 -3.10 4.31
N GLY A 269 18.66 -3.45 5.45
CA GLY A 269 17.96 -4.13 6.55
C GLY A 269 17.45 -5.52 6.15
N ASP A 270 16.18 -5.78 6.42
CA ASP A 270 15.47 -7.01 6.05
C ASP A 270 15.00 -7.05 4.59
N GLY A 271 15.11 -5.93 3.85
CA GLY A 271 14.62 -5.82 2.49
C GLY A 271 13.09 -5.88 2.36
N VAL A 272 12.34 -5.76 3.47
CA VAL A 272 10.87 -5.80 3.50
C VAL A 272 10.30 -4.39 3.46
N SER A 273 9.26 -4.20 2.66
CA SER A 273 8.56 -2.93 2.48
C SER A 273 7.07 -3.15 2.29
N TYR A 274 6.28 -2.13 2.60
CA TYR A 274 4.81 -2.17 2.53
C TYR A 274 4.32 -0.96 1.75
N GLY A 275 3.24 -1.08 0.97
CA GLY A 275 2.62 0.07 0.33
C GLY A 275 1.92 0.96 1.36
N ALA A 276 1.17 0.32 2.25
CA ALA A 276 0.64 0.96 3.44
C ALA A 276 0.34 -0.08 4.52
N TYR A 277 0.41 0.33 5.78
CA TYR A 277 -0.15 -0.46 6.88
C TYR A 277 -0.83 0.40 7.94
N ALA A 278 -1.71 -0.24 8.70
CA ALA A 278 -2.17 0.24 10.00
C ALA A 278 -1.78 -0.79 11.07
N LYS A 279 -1.15 -0.37 12.18
CA LYS A 279 -0.69 -1.26 13.26
C LYS A 279 -0.66 -0.57 14.63
N GLY A 280 -0.18 -1.23 15.68
CA GLY A 280 0.07 -0.59 16.98
C GLY A 280 -1.15 -0.42 17.88
N ALA A 281 -2.07 -1.40 17.91
CA ALA A 281 -3.31 -1.38 18.68
C ALA A 281 -4.27 -0.22 18.30
N GLY A 282 -4.28 0.13 17.01
CA GLY A 282 -5.30 1.01 16.43
C GLY A 282 -6.59 0.24 16.10
N SER A 283 -7.64 0.95 15.73
CA SER A 283 -8.94 0.34 15.40
C SER A 283 -9.68 1.03 14.26
N ALA A 284 -10.54 0.28 13.58
CA ALA A 284 -11.50 0.77 12.60
C ALA A 284 -10.88 1.61 11.46
N ASN A 285 -9.64 1.29 11.07
CA ASN A 285 -8.99 1.92 9.92
C ASN A 285 -9.50 1.32 8.60
N LEU A 286 -9.68 2.16 7.59
CA LEU A 286 -10.26 1.82 6.29
C LEU A 286 -9.30 2.12 5.15
N PHE A 287 -8.91 1.09 4.42
CA PHE A 287 -8.24 1.20 3.11
C PHE A 287 -9.27 0.93 2.01
N GLU A 288 -9.68 1.95 1.27
CA GLU A 288 -10.66 1.76 0.20
C GLU A 288 -10.26 2.40 -1.13
N ARG A 289 -10.56 1.73 -2.26
CA ARG A 289 -10.39 2.32 -3.60
C ARG A 289 -8.97 2.82 -3.91
N ASN A 290 -7.94 2.27 -3.28
CA ASN A 290 -6.56 2.61 -3.61
C ASN A 290 -6.08 1.74 -4.78
N VAL A 291 -5.17 2.29 -5.56
CA VAL A 291 -4.31 1.51 -6.46
C VAL A 291 -2.92 1.42 -5.84
N VAL A 292 -2.45 0.20 -5.59
CA VAL A 292 -1.13 -0.09 -5.04
C VAL A 292 -0.33 -0.89 -6.05
N LEU A 293 0.71 -0.29 -6.62
CA LEU A 293 1.63 -0.91 -7.56
C LEU A 293 2.97 -1.11 -6.87
N CYS A 294 3.14 -2.26 -6.21
CA CYS A 294 4.33 -2.56 -5.41
C CYS A 294 5.63 -2.30 -6.16
N GLU A 295 5.70 -2.76 -7.40
CA GLU A 295 6.77 -2.45 -8.34
C GLU A 295 6.17 -2.03 -9.69
N HIS A 296 6.24 -0.73 -9.98
CA HIS A 296 5.81 -0.20 -11.26
C HIS A 296 7.02 0.06 -12.15
N LYS A 297 7.76 1.13 -11.87
CA LYS A 297 8.98 1.52 -12.59
C LYS A 297 10.23 0.84 -12.03
N LEU A 298 10.20 0.44 -10.76
CA LEU A 298 11.34 -0.14 -10.05
C LEU A 298 11.24 -1.67 -9.92
N ARG A 299 10.93 -2.36 -11.03
CA ARG A 299 10.80 -3.83 -11.06
C ARG A 299 12.13 -4.55 -11.02
N GLY A 300 12.09 -5.80 -10.54
CA GLY A 300 13.22 -6.73 -10.64
C GLY A 300 14.28 -6.55 -9.56
N HIS A 301 14.02 -5.69 -8.57
CA HIS A 301 14.90 -5.57 -7.41
C HIS A 301 14.62 -6.64 -6.36
N ALA A 302 15.65 -7.01 -5.61
CA ALA A 302 15.54 -7.96 -4.51
C ALA A 302 14.69 -7.40 -3.36
N GLY A 303 14.29 -8.28 -2.43
CA GLY A 303 13.47 -7.94 -1.27
C GLY A 303 12.00 -8.37 -1.40
N GLN A 304 11.20 -7.95 -0.43
CA GLN A 304 9.78 -8.29 -0.33
C GLN A 304 8.95 -7.00 -0.31
N ARG A 305 7.99 -6.91 -1.22
CA ARG A 305 7.03 -5.80 -1.30
C ARG A 305 5.66 -6.37 -1.00
N VAL A 306 5.12 -5.98 0.15
CA VAL A 306 3.74 -6.28 0.55
C VAL A 306 2.86 -5.11 0.14
N GLY A 307 1.66 -5.38 -0.39
CA GLY A 307 0.74 -4.32 -0.79
C GLY A 307 0.16 -3.54 0.40
N LEU A 308 -0.98 -3.99 0.91
CA LEU A 308 -1.67 -3.41 2.06
C LEU A 308 -1.61 -4.34 3.27
N SER A 309 -1.52 -3.78 4.47
CA SER A 309 -1.48 -4.60 5.68
C SER A 309 -2.25 -4.02 6.86
N LEU A 310 -2.86 -4.92 7.63
CA LEU A 310 -3.24 -4.68 9.02
C LEU A 310 -2.24 -5.42 9.90
N GLY A 311 -1.44 -4.65 10.62
CA GLY A 311 -0.42 -5.09 11.58
C GLY A 311 1.02 -5.02 11.12
N GLY A 312 1.28 -5.05 9.81
CA GLY A 312 2.64 -4.95 9.26
C GLY A 312 3.59 -5.98 9.88
N GLY A 313 4.85 -5.59 10.12
CA GLY A 313 5.84 -6.43 10.81
C GLY A 313 5.68 -6.55 12.34
N GLY A 314 4.59 -6.03 12.91
CA GLY A 314 4.39 -5.91 14.35
C GLY A 314 4.89 -4.59 14.93
N THR A 315 4.54 -4.34 16.18
CA THR A 315 4.82 -3.12 16.94
C THR A 315 5.37 -3.46 18.32
N GLY A 316 6.43 -2.77 18.74
CA GLY A 316 6.94 -2.92 20.10
C GLY A 316 5.92 -2.41 21.13
N VAL A 317 5.80 -3.10 22.26
CA VAL A 317 4.80 -2.84 23.32
C VAL A 317 4.71 -1.36 23.72
N ALA A 318 5.86 -0.68 23.86
CA ALA A 318 5.92 0.73 24.25
C ALA A 318 5.30 1.69 23.21
N TYR A 319 5.16 1.26 21.95
CA TYR A 319 4.63 2.06 20.84
C TYR A 319 3.17 1.75 20.51
N CYS A 320 2.60 0.68 21.08
CA CYS A 320 1.16 0.44 20.95
C CYS A 320 0.36 1.42 21.79
N ARG A 321 -0.79 1.83 21.23
CA ARG A 321 -1.72 2.73 21.90
C ARG A 321 -2.15 2.23 23.28
N ASP A 322 -2.33 0.92 23.41
CA ASP A 322 -2.80 0.26 24.63
C ASP A 322 -1.67 -0.22 25.56
N GLN A 323 -0.41 -0.05 25.15
CA GLN A 323 0.78 -0.57 25.82
C GLN A 323 0.75 -2.09 26.09
N ARG A 324 -0.02 -2.86 25.31
CA ARG A 324 -0.13 -4.32 25.41
C ARG A 324 0.17 -5.01 24.08
N CYS A 325 -0.20 -4.40 22.95
CA CYS A 325 -0.06 -4.98 21.61
C CYS A 325 -0.64 -6.41 21.48
N ILE A 326 -1.79 -6.69 22.10
CA ILE A 326 -2.44 -8.00 21.89
C ILE A 326 -2.86 -8.11 20.42
N THR A 327 -3.56 -7.11 19.93
CA THR A 327 -3.85 -6.96 18.50
C THR A 327 -3.05 -5.78 17.95
N GLU A 328 -2.56 -5.92 16.73
CA GLU A 328 -1.99 -4.78 16.02
C GLU A 328 -3.07 -3.85 15.47
N GLN A 329 -4.22 -4.44 15.08
CA GLN A 329 -5.40 -3.74 14.60
C GLN A 329 -6.67 -4.50 15.00
N ASP A 330 -7.74 -3.76 15.25
CA ASP A 330 -9.08 -4.32 15.45
C ASP A 330 -10.13 -3.64 14.55
N GLY A 331 -10.99 -4.42 13.92
CA GLY A 331 -12.09 -3.90 13.09
C GLY A 331 -11.65 -3.21 11.81
N GLY A 332 -10.41 -3.43 11.35
CA GLY A 332 -9.88 -2.84 10.12
C GLY A 332 -10.55 -3.38 8.86
N THR A 333 -10.71 -2.53 7.84
CA THR A 333 -11.32 -2.92 6.55
C THR A 333 -10.40 -2.57 5.38
N ILE A 334 -10.17 -3.54 4.50
CA ILE A 334 -9.48 -3.35 3.22
C ILE A 334 -10.48 -3.71 2.11
N GLN A 335 -10.97 -2.72 1.35
CA GLN A 335 -12.03 -2.95 0.37
C GLN A 335 -11.87 -2.23 -0.96
N SER A 336 -12.32 -2.87 -2.05
CA SER A 336 -12.35 -2.25 -3.39
C SER A 336 -11.00 -1.68 -3.86
N ASN A 337 -9.87 -2.24 -3.41
CA ASN A 337 -8.54 -1.82 -3.85
C ASN A 337 -8.06 -2.66 -5.04
N LEU A 338 -7.29 -2.04 -5.93
CA LEU A 338 -6.42 -2.75 -6.88
C LEU A 338 -5.02 -2.82 -6.28
N ILE A 339 -4.48 -4.04 -6.16
CA ILE A 339 -3.12 -4.26 -5.66
C ILE A 339 -2.39 -5.12 -6.68
N ALA A 340 -1.27 -4.63 -7.19
CA ALA A 340 -0.57 -5.31 -8.26
C ALA A 340 0.95 -5.30 -8.15
N SER A 341 1.56 -6.32 -8.77
CA SER A 341 3.00 -6.47 -8.95
C SER A 341 3.79 -6.43 -7.65
N CYS A 342 3.29 -7.18 -6.68
CA CYS A 342 3.93 -7.40 -5.39
C CYS A 342 4.75 -8.69 -5.45
N SER A 343 6.00 -8.65 -4.97
CA SER A 343 6.82 -9.86 -4.84
C SER A 343 6.40 -10.72 -3.66
N ASP A 344 5.58 -10.17 -2.78
CA ASP A 344 4.99 -10.84 -1.65
C ASP A 344 3.46 -10.73 -1.70
N GLU A 345 2.81 -10.89 -0.56
CA GLU A 345 1.36 -10.79 -0.45
C GLU A 345 0.84 -9.43 -0.89
N GLY A 346 -0.27 -9.45 -1.61
CA GLY A 346 -1.01 -8.22 -1.90
C GLY A 346 -1.67 -7.68 -0.63
N ILE A 347 -2.20 -8.57 0.21
CA ILE A 347 -2.80 -8.21 1.50
C ILE A 347 -2.26 -9.10 2.62
N TYR A 348 -1.80 -8.48 3.70
CA TYR A 348 -1.25 -9.18 4.85
C TYR A 348 -1.88 -8.75 6.19
N LEU A 349 -2.39 -9.72 6.95
CA LEU A 349 -2.99 -9.51 8.27
C LEU A 349 -2.13 -10.20 9.35
N ASN A 350 -1.64 -9.42 10.30
CA ASN A 350 -0.79 -9.85 11.41
C ASN A 350 -1.38 -9.37 12.74
N ARG A 351 -1.85 -10.30 13.56
CA ARG A 351 -2.58 -10.02 14.81
C ARG A 351 -3.70 -9.00 14.60
N ALA A 352 -4.45 -9.14 13.51
CA ALA A 352 -5.49 -8.23 13.08
C ALA A 352 -6.88 -8.83 13.34
N ALA A 353 -7.53 -8.39 14.41
CA ALA A 353 -8.83 -8.90 14.84
C ALA A 353 -9.98 -8.28 14.05
N THR A 354 -11.10 -9.00 13.98
CA THR A 354 -12.40 -8.53 13.45
C THR A 354 -12.30 -7.86 12.07
N SER A 355 -11.36 -8.30 11.25
CA SER A 355 -11.00 -7.62 10.00
C SER A 355 -11.94 -7.98 8.85
N LYS A 356 -12.03 -7.10 7.86
CA LYS A 356 -12.80 -7.32 6.63
C LYS A 356 -11.92 -7.09 5.41
N VAL A 357 -11.88 -8.05 4.50
CA VAL A 357 -11.16 -7.96 3.23
C VAL A 357 -12.14 -8.21 2.09
N LEU A 358 -12.63 -7.14 1.48
CA LEU A 358 -13.84 -7.18 0.65
C LEU A 358 -13.59 -6.65 -0.77
N HIS A 359 -13.96 -7.43 -1.79
CA HIS A 359 -13.99 -6.94 -3.16
C HIS A 359 -12.68 -6.30 -3.66
N ASN A 360 -11.52 -6.78 -3.24
CA ASN A 360 -10.24 -6.33 -3.78
C ASN A 360 -9.88 -7.13 -5.04
N THR A 361 -9.12 -6.52 -5.95
CA THR A 361 -8.50 -7.20 -7.09
C THR A 361 -7.00 -7.22 -6.87
N LEU A 362 -6.44 -8.41 -6.70
CA LEU A 362 -5.00 -8.64 -6.53
C LEU A 362 -4.47 -9.31 -7.80
N ILE A 363 -3.55 -8.65 -8.51
CA ILE A 363 -2.96 -9.15 -9.77
C ILE A 363 -1.46 -9.26 -9.60
N ASP A 364 -0.85 -10.37 -10.00
CA ASP A 364 0.61 -10.49 -9.92
C ASP A 364 1.08 -10.25 -8.46
N THR A 365 0.50 -11.01 -7.51
CA THR A 365 0.84 -10.99 -6.08
C THR A 365 0.88 -12.42 -5.52
N ALA A 366 1.33 -12.59 -4.28
CA ALA A 366 1.29 -13.91 -3.64
C ALA A 366 -0.13 -14.25 -3.11
N GLY A 367 -1.00 -13.24 -3.03
CA GLY A 367 -2.40 -13.32 -2.61
C GLY A 367 -2.68 -12.62 -1.28
N ILE A 368 -3.51 -13.25 -0.45
CA ILE A 368 -3.98 -12.77 0.85
C ILE A 368 -3.51 -13.74 1.93
N MET A 369 -2.82 -13.23 2.94
CA MET A 369 -2.35 -14.02 4.07
C MET A 369 -2.82 -13.45 5.40
N VAL A 370 -3.38 -14.31 6.25
CA VAL A 370 -3.81 -14.01 7.62
C VAL A 370 -3.03 -14.88 8.59
N ARG A 371 -2.31 -14.27 9.55
CA ARG A 371 -1.41 -14.98 10.47
C ARG A 371 -1.69 -14.69 11.94
N TYR A 372 -1.41 -15.70 12.76
CA TYR A 372 -1.49 -15.72 14.22
C TYR A 372 -2.92 -15.82 14.78
N PRO A 373 -3.08 -16.38 15.99
CA PRO A 373 -4.40 -16.66 16.57
C PRO A 373 -5.24 -15.42 16.85
N GLU A 374 -4.61 -14.26 17.05
CA GLU A 374 -5.30 -12.99 17.25
C GLU A 374 -5.91 -12.45 15.95
N SER A 375 -5.52 -12.99 14.79
CA SER A 375 -6.08 -12.58 13.52
C SER A 375 -7.37 -13.33 13.19
N GLY A 376 -8.41 -12.55 12.90
CA GLY A 376 -9.71 -13.03 12.44
C GLY A 376 -10.22 -12.15 11.31
N ALA A 377 -10.57 -12.74 10.16
CA ALA A 377 -11.03 -11.96 9.00
C ALA A 377 -12.21 -12.59 8.26
N LEU A 378 -13.18 -11.75 7.89
CA LEU A 378 -14.13 -12.03 6.80
C LEU A 378 -13.44 -11.66 5.48
N VAL A 379 -13.31 -12.63 4.58
CA VAL A 379 -12.71 -12.41 3.26
C VAL A 379 -13.73 -12.78 2.19
N ASP A 380 -14.24 -11.82 1.43
CA ASP A 380 -15.41 -12.03 0.58
C ASP A 380 -15.39 -11.16 -0.69
N GLY A 381 -15.82 -11.72 -1.82
CA GLY A 381 -15.97 -11.02 -3.10
C GLY A 381 -14.67 -10.64 -3.80
N ASN A 382 -13.51 -11.14 -3.39
CA ASN A 382 -12.22 -10.74 -3.97
C ASN A 382 -11.89 -11.50 -5.26
N ILE A 383 -11.10 -10.87 -6.15
CA ILE A 383 -10.37 -11.53 -7.23
C ILE A 383 -8.91 -11.58 -6.81
N VAL A 384 -8.34 -12.77 -6.70
CA VAL A 384 -6.98 -12.99 -6.21
C VAL A 384 -6.21 -13.83 -7.21
N ASP A 385 -5.39 -13.17 -8.03
CA ASP A 385 -4.33 -13.84 -8.77
C ASP A 385 -3.17 -14.17 -7.81
N GLY A 386 -3.40 -15.22 -7.04
CA GLY A 386 -2.63 -15.57 -5.85
C GLY A 386 -3.51 -16.42 -4.94
N ARG A 387 -2.99 -16.83 -3.79
CA ARG A 387 -3.72 -17.73 -2.87
C ARG A 387 -4.40 -16.96 -1.74
N LEU A 388 -5.45 -17.54 -1.18
CA LEU A 388 -6.01 -17.12 0.10
C LEU A 388 -5.56 -18.10 1.19
N ARG A 389 -4.89 -17.60 2.24
CA ARG A 389 -4.29 -18.47 3.28
C ARG A 389 -4.49 -17.94 4.70
N ALA A 390 -4.82 -18.86 5.61
CA ALA A 390 -4.69 -18.70 7.05
C ALA A 390 -3.48 -19.51 7.54
N GLU A 391 -2.70 -18.97 8.48
CA GLU A 391 -1.59 -19.69 9.10
C GLU A 391 -1.47 -19.41 10.60
N HIS A 392 -0.67 -20.25 11.27
CA HIS A 392 -0.25 -20.03 12.65
C HIS A 392 -1.45 -19.83 13.61
N GLY A 393 -2.55 -20.53 13.37
CA GLY A 393 -3.77 -20.46 14.18
C GLY A 393 -4.73 -19.33 13.85
N ALA A 394 -4.48 -18.53 12.80
CA ALA A 394 -5.42 -17.51 12.34
C ALA A 394 -6.76 -18.11 11.90
N THR A 395 -7.82 -17.32 12.05
CA THR A 395 -9.18 -17.70 11.62
C THR A 395 -9.61 -16.88 10.40
N VAL A 396 -10.06 -17.54 9.34
CA VAL A 396 -10.61 -16.90 8.15
C VAL A 396 -12.01 -17.44 7.89
N GLN A 397 -12.99 -16.53 7.87
CA GLN A 397 -14.31 -16.79 7.33
C GLN A 397 -14.27 -16.43 5.84
N ALA A 398 -13.91 -17.40 5.01
CA ALA A 398 -13.89 -17.23 3.56
C ALA A 398 -15.32 -17.28 3.00
N GLY A 399 -15.76 -16.17 2.44
CA GLY A 399 -16.96 -16.08 1.60
C GLY A 399 -16.66 -16.45 0.16
N ASP A 400 -17.39 -15.82 -0.76
CA ASP A 400 -17.37 -16.10 -2.19
C ASP A 400 -16.22 -15.32 -2.86
N ASN A 401 -15.06 -15.97 -3.08
CA ASN A 401 -13.86 -15.37 -3.67
C ASN A 401 -13.40 -16.16 -4.90
N LEU A 402 -12.69 -15.49 -5.81
CA LEU A 402 -12.00 -16.11 -6.93
C LEU A 402 -10.49 -16.08 -6.71
N ASP A 403 -9.91 -17.12 -6.11
CA ASP A 403 -8.46 -17.24 -5.87
C ASP A 403 -7.76 -18.32 -6.69
N THR A 404 -6.45 -18.17 -6.89
CA THR A 404 -5.62 -19.13 -7.61
C THR A 404 -4.99 -20.12 -6.63
N SER A 405 -5.35 -21.40 -6.75
CA SER A 405 -4.70 -22.46 -5.98
C SER A 405 -3.19 -22.49 -6.21
N LEU A 406 -2.42 -22.85 -5.18
CA LEU A 406 -0.96 -22.90 -5.25
C LEU A 406 -0.41 -23.76 -6.40
N GLY A 407 -1.01 -24.94 -6.65
CA GLY A 407 -0.58 -25.82 -7.74
C GLY A 407 -0.70 -25.17 -9.12
N ARG A 408 -1.76 -24.37 -9.34
CA ARG A 408 -1.92 -23.59 -10.58
C ARG A 408 -0.84 -22.52 -10.73
N LEU A 409 -0.48 -21.82 -9.66
CA LEU A 409 0.61 -20.84 -9.67
C LEU A 409 1.94 -21.49 -10.07
N PHE A 410 2.29 -22.66 -9.53
CA PHE A 410 3.50 -23.39 -9.92
C PHE A 410 3.50 -23.89 -11.37
N MET A 411 2.33 -24.03 -11.98
CA MET A 411 2.17 -24.35 -13.40
C MET A 411 2.10 -23.09 -14.29
N GLY A 412 2.27 -21.89 -13.72
CA GLY A 412 2.12 -20.62 -14.44
C GLY A 412 0.68 -20.35 -14.91
N SER A 413 -0.31 -20.96 -14.26
CA SER A 413 -1.73 -20.83 -14.60
C SER A 413 -2.40 -19.77 -13.72
N HIS A 414 -2.87 -18.69 -14.35
CA HIS A 414 -3.46 -17.52 -13.70
C HIS A 414 -4.86 -17.20 -14.25
N PRO A 415 -5.88 -18.01 -13.93
CA PRO A 415 -7.22 -17.85 -14.53
C PRO A 415 -7.87 -16.50 -14.23
N GLN A 416 -7.52 -15.87 -13.11
CA GLN A 416 -8.01 -14.57 -12.67
C GLN A 416 -7.54 -13.45 -13.59
N ARG A 417 -6.33 -13.56 -14.16
CA ARG A 417 -5.83 -12.60 -15.16
C ARG A 417 -6.69 -12.63 -16.43
N ALA A 418 -7.19 -13.80 -16.83
CA ALA A 418 -8.00 -13.99 -18.03
C ALA A 418 -9.42 -13.40 -17.93
N LEU A 419 -9.84 -12.93 -16.75
CA LEU A 419 -11.10 -12.19 -16.59
C LEU A 419 -11.04 -10.80 -17.23
N PHE A 420 -9.84 -10.26 -17.41
CA PHE A 420 -9.59 -8.90 -17.91
C PHE A 420 -8.97 -8.92 -19.31
N ARG A 421 -9.15 -7.84 -20.07
CA ARG A 421 -8.57 -7.67 -21.41
C ARG A 421 -7.04 -7.74 -21.37
N ASP A 422 -6.42 -7.05 -20.41
CA ASP A 422 -4.99 -7.13 -20.14
C ASP A 422 -4.68 -6.80 -18.67
N ALA A 423 -4.79 -7.81 -17.80
CA ALA A 423 -4.56 -7.65 -16.36
C ALA A 423 -3.13 -7.15 -16.03
N LEU A 424 -2.11 -7.62 -16.76
CA LEU A 424 -0.72 -7.25 -16.52
C LEU A 424 -0.38 -5.87 -17.10
N GLY A 425 -1.06 -5.48 -18.17
CA GLY A 425 -1.08 -4.12 -18.72
C GLY A 425 -1.94 -3.13 -17.93
N LEU A 426 -2.60 -3.57 -16.86
CA LEU A 426 -3.52 -2.78 -16.02
C LEU A 426 -4.79 -2.29 -16.76
N ASP A 427 -5.15 -2.92 -17.89
CA ASP A 427 -6.48 -2.79 -18.49
C ASP A 427 -7.42 -3.81 -17.86
N LEU A 428 -8.16 -3.35 -16.84
CA LEU A 428 -9.12 -4.16 -16.09
C LEU A 428 -10.53 -4.13 -16.69
N ALA A 429 -10.69 -3.73 -17.96
CA ALA A 429 -11.92 -4.00 -18.67
C ALA A 429 -12.15 -5.52 -18.76
N TRP A 430 -13.37 -5.98 -18.51
CA TRP A 430 -13.70 -7.40 -18.59
C TRP A 430 -13.47 -7.94 -20.02
N ALA A 431 -12.80 -9.09 -20.13
CA ALA A 431 -12.55 -9.76 -21.42
C ALA A 431 -13.83 -10.38 -22.01
N GLY A 432 -14.79 -10.71 -21.16
CA GLY A 432 -16.07 -11.30 -21.53
C GLY A 432 -17.19 -10.83 -20.60
N ALA A 433 -18.14 -11.73 -20.30
CA ALA A 433 -19.20 -11.44 -19.35
C ALA A 433 -18.61 -11.11 -17.96
N VAL A 434 -19.17 -10.08 -17.31
CA VAL A 434 -18.77 -9.68 -15.95
C VAL A 434 -18.96 -10.86 -15.00
N ALA A 435 -17.91 -11.25 -14.30
CA ALA A 435 -18.00 -12.27 -13.25
C ALA A 435 -18.77 -11.66 -12.07
N ARG A 436 -20.04 -12.04 -11.92
CA ARG A 436 -20.93 -11.52 -10.87
C ARG A 436 -21.14 -12.52 -9.76
N ARG A 437 -21.30 -11.99 -8.55
CA ARG A 437 -21.64 -12.74 -7.35
C ARG A 437 -23.12 -13.07 -7.31
N SER A 438 -23.46 -14.21 -6.73
CA SER A 438 -24.85 -14.63 -6.49
C SER A 438 -25.47 -13.94 -5.26
N GLY A 439 -25.51 -12.60 -5.26
CA GLY A 439 -26.40 -11.73 -4.48
C GLY A 439 -26.70 -11.95 -2.98
N SER A 440 -26.04 -12.85 -2.22
CA SER A 440 -26.53 -13.19 -0.86
C SER A 440 -25.51 -13.56 0.22
N SER A 441 -24.19 -13.47 0.01
CA SER A 441 -23.25 -14.05 0.99
C SER A 441 -22.60 -13.09 2.01
N SER A 442 -22.95 -11.79 2.10
CA SER A 442 -22.56 -11.00 3.28
C SER A 442 -23.54 -9.89 3.68
N ALA A 443 -23.67 -9.69 5.00
CA ALA A 443 -24.50 -8.68 5.66
C ALA A 443 -23.96 -7.23 5.52
N ALA A 444 -22.94 -7.01 4.69
CA ALA A 444 -22.41 -5.68 4.41
C ALA A 444 -23.10 -5.12 3.17
N ALA A 445 -23.79 -3.98 3.29
CA ALA A 445 -24.39 -3.30 2.15
C ALA A 445 -23.33 -3.03 1.06
N PRO A 446 -23.68 -3.18 -0.23
CA PRO A 446 -22.73 -2.97 -1.32
C PRO A 446 -22.13 -1.56 -1.23
N GLY A 447 -20.82 -1.50 -0.95
CA GLY A 447 -20.05 -0.26 -0.93
C GLY A 447 -19.81 0.31 -2.33
N THR A 448 -18.88 1.25 -2.45
CA THR A 448 -18.41 1.71 -3.75
C THR A 448 -17.31 0.82 -4.32
N ASP A 449 -17.26 0.68 -5.63
CA ASP A 449 -16.13 0.06 -6.34
C ASP A 449 -14.91 1.01 -6.38
N LEU A 450 -13.80 0.56 -6.97
CA LEU A 450 -12.56 1.30 -7.14
C LEU A 450 -12.77 2.66 -7.82
N CYS A 451 -13.68 2.70 -8.80
CA CYS A 451 -13.98 3.88 -9.60
C CYS A 451 -14.90 4.88 -8.86
N GLY A 452 -15.40 4.50 -7.67
CA GLY A 452 -16.31 5.30 -6.87
C GLY A 452 -17.79 5.08 -7.20
N ALA A 453 -18.13 4.13 -8.07
CA ALA A 453 -19.50 3.80 -8.41
C ALA A 453 -20.14 2.93 -7.32
N SER A 454 -21.44 3.15 -7.04
CA SER A 454 -22.21 2.27 -6.16
C SER A 454 -22.35 0.88 -6.78
N ARG A 455 -22.13 -0.16 -5.99
CA ARG A 455 -22.27 -1.53 -6.46
C ARG A 455 -23.76 -1.95 -6.55
N PRO A 456 -24.15 -2.72 -7.59
CA PRO A 456 -25.51 -3.25 -7.70
C PRO A 456 -25.76 -4.41 -6.71
N ALA A 457 -26.99 -4.89 -6.65
CA ALA A 457 -27.39 -6.01 -5.77
C ALA A 457 -26.62 -7.32 -6.08
N GLN A 458 -26.21 -7.53 -7.33
CA GLN A 458 -25.31 -8.59 -7.75
C GLN A 458 -23.97 -7.98 -8.17
N PRO A 459 -23.11 -7.62 -7.20
CA PRO A 459 -21.85 -6.97 -7.49
C PRO A 459 -20.92 -7.88 -8.30
N ALA A 460 -20.06 -7.28 -9.09
CA ALA A 460 -18.92 -7.98 -9.67
C ALA A 460 -17.96 -8.47 -8.56
N TYR A 461 -17.25 -9.56 -8.83
CA TYR A 461 -16.07 -9.89 -8.02
C TYR A 461 -14.98 -8.82 -8.21
N GLY A 462 -14.18 -8.62 -7.17
CA GLY A 462 -13.05 -7.72 -7.19
C GLY A 462 -13.43 -6.23 -7.18
N ALA A 463 -12.44 -5.41 -7.48
CA ALA A 463 -12.45 -3.98 -7.20
C ALA A 463 -13.31 -3.15 -8.16
N VAL A 464 -13.68 -3.65 -9.34
CA VAL A 464 -14.24 -2.83 -10.42
C VAL A 464 -15.57 -3.40 -10.89
N GLU A 465 -16.60 -2.56 -11.01
CA GLU A 465 -17.83 -2.92 -11.75
C GLU A 465 -17.65 -2.62 -13.25
N ASP A 466 -17.24 -1.39 -13.57
CA ASP A 466 -16.96 -0.92 -14.93
C ASP A 466 -15.65 -0.12 -14.97
N PHE A 467 -14.62 -0.69 -15.60
CA PHE A 467 -13.29 -0.07 -15.64
C PHE A 467 -13.27 1.25 -16.41
N ALA A 468 -14.18 1.46 -17.37
CA ALA A 468 -14.26 2.73 -18.08
C ALA A 468 -14.59 3.90 -17.13
N ALA A 469 -15.30 3.63 -16.03
CA ALA A 469 -15.60 4.64 -15.01
C ALA A 469 -14.38 5.02 -14.14
N CYS A 470 -13.33 4.21 -14.14
CA CYS A 470 -12.06 4.50 -13.46
C CYS A 470 -11.15 5.41 -14.29
N LEU A 471 -11.48 5.67 -15.55
CA LEU A 471 -10.65 6.49 -16.44
C LEU A 471 -11.12 7.95 -16.44
N ARG A 472 -10.16 8.87 -16.53
CA ARG A 472 -10.41 10.28 -16.81
C ARG A 472 -11.04 10.39 -18.19
N ARG A 473 -12.10 11.20 -18.26
CA ARG A 473 -12.81 11.51 -19.50
C ARG A 473 -12.18 12.69 -20.22
#